data_AF-A0A095ZM13-F1
#
_entry.id   AF-A0A095ZM13-F1
#
_cell.length_a   1.000
_cell.length_b   1.000
_cell.length_c   1.000
_cell.angle_alpha   90.00
_cell.angle_beta   90.00
_cell.angle_gamma   90.00
#
_symmetry.space_group_name_H-M   'P 1'
#
loop_
_entity.id
_entity.type
_entity.pdbx_description
1 polymer ?
#
loop_
_entity_poly.entity_id
_entity_poly.type
_entity_poly.pdbx_seq_one_letter_code
_entity_poly.pdbx_strand_id
1 'polypeptide(L)'
;MTVEFMPFLMVFVATVFSTLFVVLMFSTGVRLQSLHDAATEEGLSKAKRLKAGYFACYAVSGLIVLLGIALIVPPIHKALGF
;
A
#
# COMPACT_ATOMS: atom_id res chain seq x y z
N MET A 1 -19.92 -31.90 -3.47
CA MET A 1 -19.05 -30.71 -3.34
C MET A 1 -17.92 -31.04 -2.39
N THR A 2 -16.76 -31.41 -2.92
CA THR A 2 -15.53 -31.54 -2.13
C THR A 2 -14.90 -30.15 -2.04
N VAL A 3 -14.67 -29.66 -0.83
CA VAL A 3 -14.02 -28.36 -0.65
C VAL A 3 -12.54 -28.53 -0.99
N GLU A 4 -12.08 -27.87 -2.04
CA GLU A 4 -10.68 -27.82 -2.42
C GLU A 4 -9.97 -26.86 -1.45
N PHE A 5 -9.35 -27.41 -0.40
CA PHE A 5 -8.70 -26.60 0.65
C PHE A 5 -7.43 -25.87 0.17
N MET A 6 -6.76 -26.36 -0.88
CA MET A 6 -5.53 -25.76 -1.41
C MET A 6 -5.77 -24.35 -2.01
N PRO A 7 -6.76 -24.12 -2.89
CA PRO A 7 -7.15 -22.78 -3.33
C PRO A 7 -7.48 -21.82 -2.19
N PHE A 8 -8.20 -22.31 -1.17
CA PHE A 8 -8.57 -21.49 -0.02
C PHE A 8 -7.34 -21.02 0.77
N LEU A 9 -6.41 -21.94 1.05
CA LEU A 9 -5.14 -21.62 1.73
C LEU A 9 -4.32 -20.59 0.92
N MET A 10 -4.28 -20.73 -0.41
CA MET A 10 -3.55 -19.81 -1.28
C MET A 10 -4.10 -18.38 -1.19
N VAL A 11 -5.43 -18.21 -1.26
CA VAL A 11 -6.08 -16.89 -1.14
C VAL A 11 -5.85 -16.31 0.25
N PHE A 12 -5.95 -17.13 1.29
CA PHE A 12 -5.67 -16.70 2.66
C PHE A 12 -4.24 -16.16 2.79
N VAL A 13 -3.25 -16.92 2.36
CA VAL A 13 -1.84 -16.52 2.40
C VAL A 13 -1.60 -15.25 1.58
N ALA A 14 -2.09 -15.22 0.33
CA ALA A 14 -1.96 -14.03 -0.53
C ALA A 14 -2.55 -12.77 0.12
N THR A 15 -3.71 -12.90 0.76
CA THR A 15 -4.40 -11.79 1.44
C THR A 15 -3.60 -11.32 2.66
N VAL A 16 -3.12 -12.24 3.49
CA VAL A 16 -2.31 -11.91 4.67
C VAL A 16 -1.02 -11.20 4.26
N PHE A 17 -0.29 -11.73 3.28
CA PHE A 17 0.94 -11.10 2.81
C PHE A 17 0.70 -9.72 2.18
N SER A 18 -0.34 -9.60 1.35
CA SER A 18 -0.69 -8.32 0.71
C SER A 18 -1.06 -7.26 1.76
N THR A 19 -1.88 -7.62 2.74
CA THR A 19 -2.31 -6.69 3.79
C THR A 19 -1.15 -6.27 4.69
N LEU A 20 -0.30 -7.22 5.11
CA LEU A 20 0.90 -6.92 5.88
C LEU A 20 1.84 -5.97 5.12
N PHE A 21 2.06 -6.21 3.83
CA PHE A 21 2.90 -5.34 3.01
C PHE A 21 2.38 -3.90 2.98
N VAL A 22 1.09 -3.71 2.70
CA VAL A 22 0.46 -2.37 2.65
C VAL A 22 0.53 -1.68 4.00
N VAL A 23 0.25 -2.39 5.10
CA VAL A 23 0.29 -1.84 6.46
C VAL A 23 1.71 -1.43 6.86
N LEU A 24 2.71 -2.25 6.57
CA LEU A 24 4.12 -1.94 6.85
C LEU A 24 4.58 -0.72 6.05
N MET A 25 4.21 -0.64 4.78
CA MET A 25 4.54 0.49 3.93
C MET A 25 3.90 1.78 4.46
N PHE A 26 2.60 1.73 4.79
CA PHE A 26 1.87 2.86 5.34
C PHE A 26 2.44 3.31 6.70
N SER A 27 2.74 2.36 7.60
CA SER A 27 3.38 2.63 8.89
C SER A 27 4.75 3.30 8.72
N THR A 28 5.55 2.83 7.76
CA THR A 28 6.84 3.44 7.40
C THR A 28 6.67 4.86 6.85
N GLY A 29 5.64 5.08 6.02
CA GLY A 29 5.25 6.40 5.52
C GLY A 29 4.96 7.40 6.65
N VAL A 30 4.14 7.00 7.63
CA VAL A 30 3.82 7.83 8.80
C VAL A 30 5.07 8.19 9.60
N ARG A 31 5.98 7.22 9.81
CA ARG A 31 7.25 7.46 10.52
C ARG A 31 8.19 8.39 9.75
N LEU A 32 8.27 8.27 8.43
CA LEU A 32 9.07 9.18 7.61
C LEU A 32 8.47 10.59 7.58
N GLN A 33 7.15 10.70 7.62
CA GLN A 33 6.46 11.98 7.69
C GLN A 33 6.72 12.69 9.02
N SER A 34 6.67 11.99 10.15
CA SER A 34 7.01 12.59 11.45
C SER A 34 8.48 13.05 11.51
N LEU A 35 9.40 12.29 10.90
CA LEU A 35 10.79 12.70 10.80
C LEU A 35 10.98 13.90 9.85
N HIS A 36 10.12 14.04 8.83
CA HIS A 36 10.20 15.16 7.89
C HIS A 36 9.80 16.46 8.58
N ASP A 37 8.76 16.40 9.41
CA ASP A 37 8.28 17.53 10.19
C ASP A 37 9.37 18.03 11.14
N ALA A 38 9.98 17.11 11.90
CA ALA A 38 11.12 17.42 12.77
C ALA A 38 12.34 18.01 12.01
N ALA A 39 12.65 17.49 10.82
CA ALA A 39 13.79 17.97 10.03
C ALA A 39 13.53 19.32 9.32
N THR A 40 12.27 19.67 9.09
CA THR A 40 11.84 20.94 8.50
C THR A 40 12.06 22.09 9.47
N GLU A 41 11.78 21.90 10.76
CA GLU A 41 11.97 22.94 11.79
C GLU A 41 13.45 23.28 12.01
N GLU A 42 14.35 22.31 11.88
CA GLU A 42 15.80 22.53 11.97
C GLU A 42 16.45 23.07 10.67
N GLY A 43 15.67 23.25 9.59
CA GLY A 43 16.18 23.77 8.31
C GLY A 43 17.14 22.82 7.58
N LEU A 44 17.08 21.51 7.86
CA LEU A 44 18.02 20.53 7.34
C LEU A 44 17.71 20.18 5.87
N SER A 45 18.69 20.25 4.97
CA SER A 45 18.59 19.85 3.54
C SER A 45 18.02 18.43 3.32
N LYS A 46 18.17 17.52 4.29
CA LYS A 46 17.60 16.16 4.25
C LYS A 46 16.06 16.15 4.28
N ALA A 47 15.42 17.23 4.71
CA ALA A 47 13.96 17.36 4.72
C ALA A 47 13.37 17.08 3.32
N LYS A 48 13.99 17.56 2.24
CA LYS A 48 13.48 17.33 0.88
C LYS A 48 13.52 15.86 0.45
N ARG A 49 14.55 15.11 0.88
CA ARG A 49 14.65 13.65 0.62
C ARG A 49 13.61 12.87 1.41
N LEU A 50 13.38 13.26 2.67
CA LEU A 50 12.35 12.65 3.51
C LEU A 50 10.95 12.92 2.96
N LYS A 51 10.72 14.12 2.40
CA LYS A 51 9.49 14.50 1.69
C LYS A 51 9.14 13.54 0.57
N ALA A 52 10.12 13.28 -0.29
CA ALA A 52 9.96 12.35 -1.40
C ALA A 52 9.73 10.91 -0.91
N GLY A 53 10.43 10.50 0.16
CA GLY A 53 10.34 9.15 0.72
C GLY A 53 8.95 8.80 1.26
N TYR A 54 8.37 9.62 2.14
CA TYR A 54 7.04 9.32 2.67
C TYR A 54 5.95 9.44 1.59
N PHE A 55 6.09 10.40 0.66
CA PHE A 55 5.13 10.55 -0.44
C PHE A 55 5.11 9.32 -1.35
N ALA A 56 6.29 8.77 -1.68
CA ALA A 56 6.38 7.53 -2.44
C ALA A 56 5.71 6.35 -1.70
N CYS A 57 5.87 6.26 -0.37
CA CYS A 57 5.19 5.26 0.46
C CYS A 57 3.66 5.33 0.36
N TYR A 58 3.10 6.53 0.50
CA TYR A 58 1.65 6.71 0.37
C TYR A 58 1.13 6.52 -1.04
N ALA A 59 1.87 7.01 -2.05
CA ALA A 59 1.48 6.86 -3.44
C ALA A 59 1.45 5.38 -3.85
N VAL A 60 2.48 4.61 -3.52
CA VAL A 60 2.55 3.17 -3.85
C VAL A 60 1.49 2.38 -3.10
N SER A 61 1.31 2.60 -1.79
CA SER A 61 0.26 1.91 -1.02
C SER A 61 -1.14 2.24 -1.53
N GLY A 62 -1.42 3.52 -1.82
CA GLY A 62 -2.69 3.94 -2.42
C GLY A 62 -2.94 3.31 -3.79
N LEU A 63 -1.91 3.24 -4.64
CA LEU A 63 -2.01 2.66 -5.98
C LEU A 63 -2.27 1.15 -5.94
N ILE A 64 -1.60 0.43 -5.03
CA ILE A 64 -1.84 -1.01 -4.82
C ILE A 64 -3.28 -1.25 -4.36
N VAL A 65 -3.78 -0.45 -3.40
CA VAL A 65 -5.16 -0.58 -2.91
C VAL A 65 -6.16 -0.26 -4.02
N LEU A 66 -5.94 0.79 -4.80
CA LEU A 66 -6.80 1.15 -5.94
C LEU A 66 -6.85 0.05 -6.99
N LEU A 67 -5.71 -0.56 -7.32
CA LEU A 67 -5.67 -1.72 -8.21
C LEU A 67 -6.47 -2.89 -7.64
N GLY A 68 -6.31 -3.20 -6.35
CA GLY A 68 -7.11 -4.23 -5.67
C GLY A 68 -8.62 -3.97 -5.77
N ILE A 69 -9.06 -2.74 -5.52
CA ILE A 69 -10.47 -2.35 -5.64
C ILE A 69 -10.95 -2.50 -7.10
N ALA A 70 -10.17 -2.03 -8.07
CA ALA A 70 -10.52 -2.11 -9.48
C ALA A 70 -10.72 -3.56 -9.98
N LEU A 71 -9.92 -4.50 -9.46
CA LEU A 71 -10.04 -5.92 -9.79
C LEU A 71 -11.22 -6.60 -9.08
N ILE A 72 -11.50 -6.25 -7.82
CA ILE A 72 -12.57 -6.90 -7.02
C ILE A 72 -13.96 -6.42 -7.47
N VAL A 73 -14.12 -5.13 -7.80
CA VAL A 73 -15.44 -4.51 -8.02
C VAL A 73 -15.94 -4.79 -9.44
N PRO A 74 -17.08 -5.53 -9.61
CA PRO A 74 -17.51 -5.98 -10.93
C PRO A 74 -17.77 -4.91 -11.99
N PRO A 75 -18.43 -3.79 -11.64
CA PRO A 75 -18.65 -2.68 -12.57
C PRO A 75 -17.34 -2.02 -13.03
N ILE A 76 -16.34 -1.95 -12.15
CA ILE A 76 -15.07 -1.25 -12.43
C ILE A 76 -14.18 -2.11 -13.32
N HIS A 77 -14.07 -3.43 -13.07
CA HIS A 77 -13.28 -4.31 -13.94
C HIS A 77 -13.84 -4.34 -15.37
N LYS A 78 -15.17 -4.32 -15.53
CA LYS A 78 -15.82 -4.31 -16.86
C LYS A 78 -15.66 -2.97 -17.59
N ALA A 79 -15.67 -1.86 -16.87
CA ALA A 79 -15.48 -0.54 -17.46
C ALA A 79 -14.03 -0.30 -17.95
N LEU A 80 -13.04 -1.00 -17.37
CA LEU A 80 -11.62 -0.94 -17.74
C LEU A 80 -11.23 -1.88 -18.89
N GLY A 81 -12.12 -2.76 -19.34
CA GLY A 81 -11.92 -3.61 -20.51
C GLY A 81 -11.06 -4.85 -20.30
N PHE A 82 -10.95 -5.35 -19.06
CA PHE A 82 -10.32 -6.64 -18.73
C PHE A 82 -11.35 -7.79 -18.66
#